data_AF-A0A6L5A3Z4-F1
#
_entry.id   AF-A0A6L5A3Z4-F1
#
_cell.length_a   1.000
_cell.length_b   1.000
_cell.length_c   1.000
_cell.angle_alpha   90.00
_cell.angle_beta   90.00
_cell.angle_gamma   90.00
#
_symmetry.space_group_name_H-M   'P 1'
#
loop_
_entity.id
_entity.type
_entity.pdbx_description
1 polymer ?
#
loop_
_entity_poly.entity_id
_entity_poly.type
_entity_poly.pdbx_seq_one_letter_code
_entity_poly.pdbx_strand_id
1 'polypeptide(L)'
;MMLEKINWILLKLHWLVLIGLFFLYKCMPVIGEFIKLVSRSGDSFNSITSIFAGVYFSIIILLLSLPSGTIVKSFSKKAFKDIVFIAVRGFLTSVTYVILSFFYTIYGNNAVLEFFDFVTLVIFITTLLQVSIYYSLMLINDINTSFDKLRDTKLEDDIHFIKSWVQRQD
;
A
#
# COMPACT_ATOMS: atom_id res chain seq x y z
N MET A 1 -9.08 3.70 -14.34
CA MET A 1 -10.50 3.73 -13.90
C MET A 1 -10.80 2.68 -12.82
N MET A 2 -10.31 1.43 -12.93
CA MET A 2 -10.54 0.37 -11.93
C MET A 2 -9.82 0.63 -10.59
N LEU A 3 -8.53 1.01 -10.62
CA LEU A 3 -7.75 1.33 -9.40
C LEU A 3 -8.30 2.53 -8.62
N GLU A 4 -8.88 3.52 -9.31
CA GLU A 4 -9.45 4.72 -8.69
C GLU A 4 -10.74 4.40 -7.93
N LYS A 5 -11.63 3.59 -8.53
CA LYS A 5 -12.80 3.06 -7.82
C LYS A 5 -12.38 2.25 -6.60
N ILE A 6 -11.36 1.40 -6.74
CA ILE A 6 -10.84 0.58 -5.64
C ILE A 6 -10.30 1.45 -4.50
N ASN A 7 -9.52 2.50 -4.80
CA ASN A 7 -8.95 3.39 -3.79
C ASN A 7 -10.05 4.16 -3.03
N TRP A 8 -11.06 4.69 -3.73
CA TRP A 8 -12.20 5.36 -3.10
C TRP A 8 -13.07 4.41 -2.28
N ILE A 9 -13.28 3.18 -2.75
CA ILE A 9 -14.01 2.14 -2.00
C ILE A 9 -13.23 1.79 -0.74
N LEU A 10 -11.92 1.59 -0.84
CA LEU A 10 -11.05 1.29 0.29
C LEU A 10 -11.00 2.43 1.30
N LEU A 11 -11.04 3.69 0.85
CA LEU A 11 -11.12 4.87 1.72
C LEU A 11 -12.46 4.95 2.46
N LYS A 12 -13.59 4.70 1.75
CA LYS A 12 -14.92 4.67 2.36
C LYS A 12 -15.06 3.53 3.37
N LEU A 13 -14.54 2.35 3.02
CA LEU A 13 -14.51 1.20 3.92
C LEU A 13 -13.68 1.52 5.17
N HIS A 14 -12.57 2.25 5.02
CA HIS A 14 -11.74 2.73 6.12
C HIS A 14 -12.53 3.56 7.14
N TRP A 15 -13.26 4.58 6.67
CA TRP A 15 -14.07 5.43 7.54
C TRP A 15 -15.21 4.66 8.20
N LEU A 16 -15.82 3.72 7.48
CA LEU A 16 -16.90 2.89 8.00
C LEU A 16 -16.42 1.93 9.11
N VAL A 17 -15.23 1.34 8.94
CA VAL A 17 -14.58 0.51 9.97
C VAL A 17 -14.23 1.34 11.21
N LEU A 18 -13.73 2.57 11.05
CA LEU A 18 -13.40 3.46 12.17
C LEU A 18 -14.63 3.87 12.98
N ILE A 19 -15.71 4.26 12.31
CA ILE A 19 -16.98 4.62 12.97
C ILE A 19 -17.57 3.40 13.67
N GLY A 20 -17.53 2.24 13.02
CA GLY A 20 -17.97 0.97 13.61
C GLY A 20 -17.19 0.62 14.87
N LEU A 21 -15.85 0.69 14.83
CA LEU A 21 -14.96 0.42 15.96
C LEU A 21 -15.20 1.37 17.14
N PHE A 22 -15.42 2.66 16.89
CA PHE A 22 -15.73 3.62 17.94
C PHE A 22 -17.05 3.30 18.66
N PHE A 23 -18.10 2.99 17.88
CA PHE A 23 -19.41 2.63 18.44
C PHE A 23 -19.33 1.33 19.24
N LEU A 24 -18.65 0.32 18.67
CA LEU A 24 -18.42 -0.98 19.28
C LEU A 24 -17.60 -0.90 20.58
N TYR A 25 -16.57 -0.06 20.64
CA TYR A 25 -15.78 0.18 21.85
C TYR A 25 -16.64 0.73 23.00
N LYS A 26 -17.60 1.61 22.71
CA LYS A 26 -18.51 2.17 23.72
C LYS A 26 -19.60 1.20 24.15
N CYS A 27 -20.12 0.39 23.23
CA CYS A 27 -21.28 -0.46 23.48
C CYS A 27 -20.93 -1.87 23.99
N MET A 28 -19.71 -2.36 23.77
CA MET A 28 -19.33 -3.75 24.08
C MET A 28 -18.07 -3.83 24.94
N PRO A 29 -18.18 -4.23 26.22
CA PRO A 29 -17.04 -4.37 27.14
C PRO A 29 -15.96 -5.33 26.62
N VAL A 30 -16.37 -6.39 25.92
CA VAL A 30 -15.47 -7.38 25.30
C VAL A 30 -14.50 -6.73 24.31
N ILE A 31 -14.96 -5.71 23.59
CA ILE A 31 -14.13 -4.99 22.60
C ILE A 31 -13.12 -4.09 23.31
N GLY A 32 -13.50 -3.48 24.43
CA GLY A 32 -12.55 -2.76 25.29
C GLY A 32 -11.44 -3.66 25.84
N GLU A 33 -11.77 -4.87 26.30
CA GLU A 33 -10.76 -5.84 26.77
C GLU A 33 -9.87 -6.38 25.63
N PHE A 34 -10.42 -6.54 24.42
CA PHE A 34 -9.63 -6.89 23.24
C PHE A 34 -8.63 -5.78 22.87
N ILE A 35 -9.05 -4.51 22.91
CA ILE A 35 -8.16 -3.38 22.66
C ILE A 35 -7.02 -3.35 23.68
N LYS A 36 -7.31 -3.53 24.97
CA LYS A 36 -6.27 -3.66 26.02
C LYS A 36 -5.29 -4.79 25.73
N LEU A 37 -5.79 -5.93 25.27
CA LEU A 37 -4.94 -7.08 24.93
C LEU A 37 -4.00 -6.74 23.76
N VAL A 38 -4.52 -6.09 22.71
CA VAL A 38 -3.71 -5.67 21.56
C VAL A 38 -2.68 -4.62 21.95
N SER A 39 -3.07 -3.61 22.74
CA SER A 39 -2.15 -2.59 23.25
C SER A 39 -1.06 -3.16 24.17
N ARG A 40 -1.32 -4.27 24.88
CA ARG A 40 -0.28 -5.01 25.64
C ARG A 40 0.75 -5.70 24.73
N SER A 41 0.40 -5.99 23.48
CA SER A 41 1.36 -6.48 22.48
C SER A 41 2.08 -5.35 21.72
N GLY A 42 2.04 -4.13 22.27
CA GLY A 42 2.55 -2.91 21.64
C GLY A 42 3.99 -2.99 21.14
N ASP A 43 4.90 -3.69 21.83
CA ASP A 43 6.31 -3.81 21.44
C ASP A 43 6.52 -4.49 20.08
N SER A 44 5.73 -5.54 19.81
CA SER A 44 5.79 -6.26 18.53
C SER A 44 5.26 -5.39 17.40
N PHE A 45 4.15 -4.69 17.65
CA PHE A 45 3.58 -3.78 16.66
C PHE A 45 4.46 -2.56 16.41
N ASN A 46 5.08 -1.97 17.45
CA ASN A 46 6.05 -0.88 17.32
C ASN A 46 7.24 -1.26 16.46
N SER A 47 7.75 -2.48 16.64
CA SER A 47 8.84 -3.01 15.82
C SER A 47 8.43 -3.13 14.36
N ILE A 48 7.26 -3.73 14.09
CA ILE A 48 6.74 -3.89 12.72
C ILE A 48 6.46 -2.54 12.07
N THR A 49 5.79 -1.61 12.75
CA THR A 49 5.49 -0.27 12.20
C THR A 49 6.76 0.52 11.92
N SER A 50 7.79 0.39 12.75
CA SER A 50 9.08 1.05 12.53
C SER A 50 9.79 0.50 11.29
N ILE A 51 9.80 -0.82 11.09
CA ILE A 51 10.32 -1.45 9.87
C ILE A 51 9.59 -0.91 8.64
N PHE A 52 8.26 -0.91 8.68
CA PHE A 52 7.46 -0.42 7.55
C PHE A 52 7.60 1.09 7.33
N ALA A 53 7.84 1.90 8.36
CA ALA A 53 8.20 3.31 8.19
C ALA A 53 9.48 3.44 7.34
N GLY A 54 10.50 2.63 7.62
CA GLY A 54 11.73 2.56 6.83
C GLY A 54 11.48 2.10 5.38
N VAL A 55 10.61 1.12 5.18
CA VAL A 55 10.21 0.66 3.83
C VAL A 55 9.51 1.77 3.06
N TYR A 56 8.51 2.42 3.65
CA TYR A 56 7.81 3.52 2.99
C TYR A 56 8.73 4.70 2.68
N PHE A 57 9.61 5.06 3.61
CA PHE A 57 10.62 6.09 3.38
C PHE A 57 11.53 5.73 2.21
N SER A 58 11.99 4.48 2.13
CA SER A 58 12.82 3.99 1.03
C SER A 58 12.09 4.04 -0.31
N ILE A 59 10.81 3.66 -0.35
CA ILE A 59 9.96 3.79 -1.54
C ILE A 59 9.84 5.25 -1.97
N ILE A 60 9.62 6.18 -1.05
CA ILE A 60 9.51 7.61 -1.35
C ILE A 60 10.82 8.14 -1.95
N ILE A 61 11.97 7.84 -1.33
CA ILE A 61 13.29 8.25 -1.85
C ILE A 61 13.57 7.63 -3.21
N LEU A 62 13.25 6.34 -3.40
CA LEU A 62 13.36 5.69 -4.69
C LEU A 62 12.51 6.45 -5.73
N LEU A 63 11.25 6.71 -5.45
CA LEU A 63 10.35 7.42 -6.36
C LEU A 63 10.82 8.85 -6.70
N LEU A 64 11.43 9.55 -5.75
CA LEU A 64 11.97 10.90 -5.93
C LEU A 64 13.32 10.93 -6.66
N SER A 65 14.13 9.88 -6.53
CA SER A 65 15.46 9.78 -7.14
C SER A 65 15.43 9.33 -8.60
N LEU A 66 14.30 8.81 -9.07
CA LEU A 66 14.16 8.36 -10.45
C LEU A 66 14.22 9.55 -11.42
N PRO A 67 15.05 9.48 -12.48
CA PRO A 67 15.08 10.51 -13.50
C PRO A 67 13.66 10.72 -14.06
N SER A 68 13.24 11.98 -14.13
CA SER A 68 11.91 12.39 -14.58
C SER A 68 11.52 11.85 -15.96
N GLY A 69 12.48 11.35 -16.75
CA GLY A 69 12.27 10.76 -18.07
C GLY A 69 12.13 9.24 -18.16
N THR A 70 12.54 8.44 -17.16
CA THR A 70 12.65 6.96 -17.30
C THR A 70 11.44 6.18 -16.80
N ILE A 71 10.78 6.62 -15.72
CA ILE A 71 9.61 5.89 -15.15
C ILE A 71 8.28 6.61 -15.37
N VAL A 72 8.29 7.94 -15.50
CA VAL A 72 7.09 8.72 -15.88
C VAL A 72 6.64 8.43 -17.32
N LYS A 73 7.51 7.83 -18.14
CA LYS A 73 7.14 7.35 -19.49
C LYS A 73 6.44 5.99 -19.49
N SER A 74 6.71 5.09 -18.53
CA SER A 74 6.05 3.78 -18.44
C SER A 74 4.84 3.81 -17.51
N PHE A 75 4.89 4.60 -16.43
CA PHE A 75 3.77 4.85 -15.54
C PHE A 75 2.95 6.05 -16.02
N SER A 76 1.63 5.88 -16.11
CA SER A 76 0.76 7.07 -16.21
C SER A 76 1.06 7.99 -15.01
N LYS A 77 1.20 9.30 -15.25
CA LYS A 77 1.42 10.31 -14.17
C LYS A 77 0.47 10.12 -12.98
N LYS A 78 -0.73 9.62 -13.25
CA LYS A 78 -1.75 9.29 -12.26
C LYS A 78 -1.35 8.12 -11.35
N ALA A 79 -0.94 7.00 -11.92
CA ALA A 79 -0.49 5.83 -11.16
C ALA A 79 0.75 6.14 -10.31
N PHE A 80 1.68 6.96 -10.82
CA PHE A 80 2.82 7.44 -10.04
C PHE A 80 2.38 8.28 -8.84
N LYS A 81 1.46 9.23 -9.04
CA LYS A 81 0.91 10.05 -7.96
C LYS A 81 0.19 9.21 -6.91
N ASP A 82 -0.56 8.20 -7.33
CA ASP A 82 -1.29 7.29 -6.43
C ASP A 82 -0.31 6.47 -5.57
N ILE A 83 0.78 5.95 -6.14
CA ILE A 83 1.82 5.22 -5.38
C ILE A 83 2.48 6.14 -4.36
N VAL A 84 2.90 7.34 -4.77
CA VAL A 84 3.53 8.31 -3.87
C VAL A 84 2.58 8.67 -2.72
N PHE A 85 1.30 8.90 -3.03
CA PHE A 85 0.30 9.23 -2.02
C PHE A 85 0.10 8.10 -1.01
N ILE A 86 -0.02 6.86 -1.49
CA ILE A 86 -0.16 5.68 -0.64
C ILE A 86 1.09 5.47 0.23
N ALA A 87 2.29 5.62 -0.33
CA ALA A 87 3.55 5.48 0.40
C ALA A 87 3.72 6.57 1.49
N VAL A 88 3.42 7.83 1.17
CA VAL A 88 3.44 8.94 2.13
C VAL A 88 2.43 8.72 3.24
N ARG A 89 1.21 8.27 2.91
CA ARG A 89 0.20 7.94 3.91
C ARG A 89 0.69 6.81 4.82
N GLY A 90 1.19 5.72 4.26
CA GLY A 90 1.77 4.61 5.02
C GLY A 90 2.86 5.09 5.98
N PHE A 91 3.80 5.89 5.50
CA PHE A 91 4.87 6.49 6.30
C PHE A 91 4.33 7.32 7.47
N LEU A 92 3.42 8.26 7.20
CA LEU A 92 2.84 9.11 8.23
C LEU A 92 2.08 8.29 9.28
N THR A 93 1.35 7.27 8.85
CA THR A 93 0.61 6.42 9.80
C THR A 93 1.56 5.62 10.69
N SER A 94 2.61 5.04 10.13
CA SER A 94 3.64 4.31 10.90
C SER A 94 4.32 5.20 11.93
N VAL A 95 4.74 6.40 11.54
CA VAL A 95 5.39 7.37 12.46
C VAL A 95 4.41 7.81 13.55
N THR A 96 3.16 8.09 13.18
CA THR A 96 2.11 8.49 14.13
C THR A 96 1.86 7.39 15.16
N TYR A 97 1.79 6.13 14.74
CA TYR A 97 1.63 5.00 15.66
C TYR A 97 2.79 4.92 16.66
N VAL A 98 4.04 4.97 16.18
CA VAL A 98 5.22 4.89 17.07
C VAL A 98 5.21 6.02 18.11
N ILE A 99 4.88 7.25 17.70
CA ILE A 99 4.78 8.40 18.60
C ILE A 99 3.63 8.21 19.62
N LEU A 100 2.45 7.78 19.16
CA LEU A 100 1.30 7.54 20.04
C LEU A 100 1.58 6.43 21.05
N SER A 101 2.20 5.34 20.61
CA SER A 101 2.56 4.21 21.45
C SER A 101 3.60 4.60 22.51
N PHE A 102 4.57 5.44 22.14
CA PHE A 102 5.50 6.05 23.09
C PHE A 102 4.78 6.89 24.16
N PHE A 103 3.85 7.76 23.75
CA PHE A 103 3.06 8.53 24.71
C PHE A 103 2.15 7.67 25.58
N TYR A 104 1.53 6.63 25.02
CA TYR A 104 0.73 5.67 25.78
C TYR A 104 1.58 4.95 26.84
N THR A 105 2.82 4.59 26.50
CA THR A 105 3.76 3.93 27.41
C THR A 105 4.11 4.83 28.60
N ILE A 106 4.30 6.14 28.37
CA ILE A 106 4.63 7.11 29.42
C ILE A 106 3.42 7.46 30.29
N TYR A 107 2.27 7.72 29.67
CA TYR A 107 1.06 8.20 30.34
C TYR A 107 0.11 7.05 30.71
N GLY A 108 0.63 5.82 30.82
CA GLY A 108 -0.07 4.53 30.86
C GLY A 108 -1.24 4.45 31.83
N ASN A 109 -2.39 4.93 31.38
CA ASN A 109 -3.76 4.61 31.83
C ASN A 109 -4.84 5.45 31.12
N ASN A 110 -4.46 6.21 30.08
CA ASN A 110 -5.41 7.05 29.38
C ASN A 110 -6.16 6.23 28.32
N ALA A 111 -7.41 5.88 28.63
CA ALA A 111 -8.30 5.14 27.72
C ALA A 111 -8.48 5.83 26.35
N VAL A 112 -8.32 7.16 26.29
CA VAL A 112 -8.35 7.90 25.02
C VAL A 112 -7.10 7.63 24.20
N LEU A 113 -5.92 7.65 24.81
CA LEU A 113 -4.66 7.32 24.13
C LEU A 113 -4.64 5.86 23.68
N GLU A 114 -5.12 4.94 24.52
CA GLU A 114 -5.26 3.52 24.19
C GLU A 114 -6.15 3.32 22.95
N PHE A 115 -7.30 4.00 22.90
CA PHE A 115 -8.19 3.95 21.76
C PHE A 115 -7.54 4.53 20.48
N PHE A 116 -6.85 5.67 20.59
CA PHE A 116 -6.16 6.29 19.45
C PHE A 116 -4.98 5.45 18.95
N ASP A 117 -4.23 4.83 19.85
CA ASP A 117 -3.14 3.91 19.51
C ASP A 117 -3.68 2.71 18.71
N PHE A 118 -4.74 2.08 19.21
CA PHE A 118 -5.42 0.99 18.52
C PHE A 118 -6.01 1.39 17.17
N VAL A 119 -6.67 2.55 17.10
CA VAL A 119 -7.18 3.09 15.83
C VAL A 119 -6.05 3.30 14.83
N THR A 120 -4.93 3.87 15.26
CA THR A 120 -3.79 4.12 14.38
C THR A 120 -3.16 2.81 13.90
N LEU A 121 -3.12 1.78 14.75
CA LEU A 121 -2.70 0.44 14.37
C LEU A 121 -3.60 -0.16 13.28
N VAL A 122 -4.92 -0.04 13.41
CA VAL A 122 -5.87 -0.53 12.40
C VAL A 122 -5.70 0.21 11.07
N ILE A 123 -5.50 1.54 11.13
CA ILE A 123 -5.22 2.36 9.95
C ILE A 123 -3.91 1.88 9.29
N PHE A 124 -2.87 1.65 10.08
CA PHE A 124 -1.58 1.13 9.60
C PHE A 124 -1.73 -0.21 8.87
N ILE A 125 -2.37 -1.21 9.51
CA ILE A 125 -2.60 -2.54 8.89
C ILE A 125 -3.35 -2.39 7.57
N THR A 126 -4.37 -1.53 7.55
CA THR A 126 -5.17 -1.33 6.34
C THR A 126 -4.38 -0.61 5.25
N THR A 127 -3.53 0.37 5.58
CA THR A 127 -2.61 0.98 4.59
C THR A 127 -1.62 -0.03 4.03
N LEU A 128 -1.15 -0.97 4.85
CA LEU A 128 -0.25 -2.04 4.43
C LEU A 128 -0.94 -2.96 3.42
N LEU A 129 -2.17 -3.39 3.71
CA LEU A 129 -2.99 -4.16 2.76
C LEU A 129 -3.25 -3.39 1.45
N GLN A 130 -3.54 -2.09 1.52
CA GLN A 130 -3.74 -1.24 0.34
C GLN A 130 -2.49 -1.21 -0.55
N VAL A 131 -1.31 -1.01 0.06
CA VAL A 131 -0.03 -1.01 -0.63
C VAL A 131 0.21 -2.36 -1.30
N SER A 132 0.04 -3.47 -0.56
CA SER A 132 0.23 -4.81 -1.10
C SER A 132 -0.67 -5.09 -2.29
N ILE A 133 -1.97 -4.82 -2.19
CA ILE A 133 -2.92 -5.02 -3.30
C ILE A 133 -2.54 -4.15 -4.50
N TYR A 134 -2.22 -2.88 -4.26
CA TYR A 134 -1.88 -1.94 -5.34
C TYR A 134 -0.63 -2.40 -6.10
N TYR A 135 0.44 -2.76 -5.39
CA TYR A 135 1.67 -3.27 -6.01
C TYR A 135 1.46 -4.62 -6.70
N SER A 136 0.66 -5.52 -6.13
CA SER A 136 0.33 -6.79 -6.79
C SER A 136 -0.42 -6.58 -8.10
N LEU A 137 -1.42 -5.70 -8.12
CA LEU A 137 -2.17 -5.38 -9.35
C LEU A 137 -1.27 -4.71 -10.41
N MET A 138 -0.40 -3.80 -9.98
CA MET A 138 0.58 -3.17 -10.85
C MET A 138 1.54 -4.20 -11.45
N LEU A 139 2.07 -5.12 -10.64
CA LEU A 139 2.96 -6.18 -11.08
C LEU A 139 2.28 -7.10 -12.09
N ILE A 140 1.04 -7.51 -11.83
CA ILE A 140 0.26 -8.33 -12.77
C ILE A 140 0.09 -7.61 -14.11
N ASN A 141 -0.22 -6.31 -14.08
CA ASN A 141 -0.39 -5.53 -15.29
C ASN A 141 0.92 -5.39 -16.08
N ASP A 142 2.04 -5.16 -15.41
CA ASP A 142 3.37 -5.06 -16.04
C ASP A 142 3.82 -6.41 -16.61
N ILE A 143 3.54 -7.52 -15.92
CA ILE A 143 3.82 -8.88 -16.41
C ILE A 143 3.01 -9.14 -17.68
N ASN A 144 1.69 -8.93 -17.65
CA ASN A 144 0.82 -9.16 -18.82
C ASN A 144 1.25 -8.32 -20.02
N THR A 145 1.54 -7.04 -19.80
CA THR A 145 2.02 -6.14 -20.86
C THR A 145 3.36 -6.60 -21.44
N SER A 146 4.25 -7.11 -20.60
CA SER A 146 5.55 -7.63 -21.04
C SER A 146 5.40 -8.93 -21.85
N PHE A 147 4.48 -9.81 -21.43
CA PHE A 147 4.17 -11.04 -22.18
C PHE A 147 3.52 -10.76 -23.53
N ASP A 148 2.57 -9.82 -23.60
CA ASP A 148 1.94 -9.43 -24.87
C ASP A 148 2.97 -8.82 -25.84
N LYS A 149 3.84 -7.94 -25.34
CA LYS A 149 4.96 -7.39 -26.15
C LYS A 149 5.87 -8.50 -26.68
N LEU A 150 6.28 -9.44 -25.83
CA LEU A 150 7.13 -10.56 -26.24
C LEU A 150 6.45 -11.45 -27.29
N ARG A 151 5.14 -11.69 -27.16
CA ARG A 151 4.37 -12.44 -28.16
C ARG A 151 4.33 -11.69 -29.49
N ASP A 152 4.06 -10.39 -29.46
CA ASP A 152 3.92 -9.57 -30.66
C ASP A 152 5.27 -9.42 -31.39
N THR A 153 6.39 -9.21 -30.68
CA THR A 153 7.72 -9.16 -31.30
C THR A 153 8.07 -10.49 -31.96
N LYS A 154 7.79 -11.61 -31.29
CA LYS A 154 8.09 -12.94 -31.82
C LYS A 154 7.24 -13.28 -33.07
N LEU A 155 5.98 -12.86 -33.07
CA LEU A 155 5.10 -13.00 -34.23
C LEU A 155 5.60 -12.14 -35.42
N GLU A 156 6.09 -10.94 -35.15
CA GLU A 156 6.62 -10.03 -36.16
C GLU A 156 7.93 -10.58 -36.78
N ASP A 157 8.81 -11.17 -35.95
CA ASP A 157 10.02 -11.86 -36.39
C ASP A 157 9.70 -13.09 -37.27
N ASP A 158 8.70 -13.89 -36.90
CA ASP A 158 8.26 -15.05 -37.67
C ASP A 158 7.66 -14.64 -39.03
N ILE A 159 6.86 -13.57 -39.08
CA ILE A 159 6.31 -13.02 -40.33
C ILE A 159 7.44 -12.50 -41.23
N HIS A 160 8.42 -11.82 -40.66
CA HIS A 160 9.57 -11.31 -41.40
C HIS A 160 10.43 -12.46 -41.97
N PHE A 161 10.67 -13.50 -41.17
CA PHE A 161 11.36 -14.71 -41.61
C PHE A 161 10.66 -15.36 -42.80
N ILE A 162 9.34 -15.61 -42.72
CA ILE A 162 8.55 -16.21 -43.80
C ILE A 162 8.64 -15.37 -45.07
N LYS A 163 8.48 -14.05 -44.99
CA LYS A 163 8.61 -13.14 -46.15
C LYS A 163 10.00 -13.24 -46.79
N SER A 164 11.06 -13.24 -45.98
CA SER A 164 12.44 -13.33 -46.46
C SER A 164 12.80 -14.70 -47.05
N TRP A 165 12.08 -15.76 -46.66
CA TRP A 165 12.25 -17.10 -47.19
C TRP A 165 11.54 -17.25 -48.54
N VAL A 166 10.30 -16.77 -48.65
CA VAL A 166 9.55 -16.75 -49.92
C VAL A 166 10.30 -15.95 -51.00
N GLN A 167 10.83 -14.78 -50.66
CA GLN A 167 11.61 -13.95 -51.60
C GLN A 167 12.93 -14.59 -52.06
N ARG A 168 13.42 -15.64 -51.39
CA ARG A 168 14.63 -16.38 -51.79
C ARG A 168 14.33 -17.61 -52.65
N GLN A 169 13.06 -17.92 -52.89
CA GLN A 169 12.65 -19.04 -53.74
C GLN A 169 12.28 -18.63 -55.18
N ASP A 170 12.19 -17.33 -55.45
CA ASP A 170 12.06 -16.73 -56.79
C ASP A 170 13.44 -16.26 -57.31
#